data_AF-A0A9X9A4K0-F1
#
_entry.id   AF-A0A9X9A4K0-F1
#
_cell.length_a   1.000
_cell.length_b   1.000
_cell.length_c   1.000
_cell.angle_alpha   90.00
_cell.angle_beta   90.00
_cell.angle_gamma   90.00
#
_symmetry.space_group_name_H-M   'P 1'
#
loop_
_entity.id
_entity.type
_entity.pdbx_description
1 polymer ?
#
loop_
_entity_poly.entity_id
_entity_poly.type
_entity_poly.pdbx_seq_one_letter_code
_entity_poly.pdbx_strand_id
1 'polypeptide(L)'
;MKDVVTVMKSGGQYQVVIGNHVSDVYKAVIAAGGFQETEEESASEKKKSSLIDILSSIFTPILGVLAATGMIKGFNALFVALGWLSTQSGTYQILNAVGDSLFYFFPIFLGYTASKKFGGSPFIGMAIGGALVYPALSGITASEPLYTLFAGTMFESPIHITFLGIPVILMNYASSVIPIILASYFGAKVEKSLKKVIPDVVKTFVLPFLTLLIVVPVTFLVIGPIATWAGQFLGQATLWLYNSSPLVAGALLGAFWQVLVIFGLHWGVVPIGYNNLAVHGIDPILALIFAASFAQIGAVLGVWMKTKDQKLKTLSIPAFISGIFGVTEPAIYGITLPLKKPFIMSCIA
;
A
#
# COMPACT_ATOMS: atom_id res chain seq x y z
N MET A 1 36.77 16.73 -6.59
CA MET A 1 37.01 15.29 -6.37
C MET A 1 37.74 15.03 -5.03
N LYS A 2 37.39 15.71 -3.93
CA LYS A 2 38.04 15.48 -2.62
C LYS A 2 37.40 14.34 -1.81
N ASP A 3 36.19 13.91 -2.18
CA ASP A 3 35.40 12.90 -1.43
C ASP A 3 35.36 11.51 -2.10
N VAL A 4 36.09 11.33 -3.20
CA VAL A 4 36.28 10.02 -3.84
C VAL A 4 37.43 9.34 -3.11
N VAL A 5 37.11 8.29 -2.35
CA VAL A 5 38.07 7.56 -1.53
C VAL A 5 38.94 6.65 -2.40
N THR A 6 38.32 5.96 -3.36
CA THR A 6 39.04 5.16 -4.36
C THR A 6 38.13 4.82 -5.54
N VAL A 7 38.73 4.40 -6.65
CA VAL A 7 38.03 3.82 -7.80
C VAL A 7 38.63 2.45 -8.06
N MET A 8 37.81 1.41 -7.88
CA MET A 8 38.20 0.02 -8.11
C MET A 8 37.64 -0.44 -9.46
N LYS A 9 38.46 -1.13 -10.25
CA LYS A 9 38.03 -1.76 -11.50
C LYS A 9 38.02 -3.28 -11.32
N SER A 10 36.84 -3.89 -11.38
CA SER A 10 36.68 -5.35 -11.28
C SER A 10 35.48 -5.79 -12.13
N GLY A 11 35.60 -6.92 -12.83
CA GLY A 11 34.50 -7.50 -13.61
C GLY A 11 33.92 -6.62 -14.73
N GLY A 12 34.71 -5.67 -15.28
CA GLY A 12 34.24 -4.74 -16.31
C GLY A 12 33.42 -3.56 -15.79
N GLN A 13 33.26 -3.41 -14.47
CA GLN A 13 32.58 -2.30 -13.82
C GLN A 13 33.58 -1.39 -13.10
N TYR A 14 33.24 -0.09 -13.01
CA TYR A 14 33.94 0.87 -12.17
C TYR A 14 33.16 1.05 -10.86
N GLN A 15 33.75 0.63 -9.75
CA GLN A 15 33.21 0.88 -8.42
C GLN A 15 33.89 2.11 -7.84
N VAL A 16 33.16 3.23 -7.82
CA VAL A 16 33.62 4.48 -7.21
C VAL A 16 33.22 4.47 -5.74
N VAL A 17 34.19 4.34 -4.84
CA VAL A 17 33.96 4.38 -3.39
C VAL A 17 33.94 5.85 -2.97
N ILE A 18 32.75 6.32 -2.62
CA ILE A 18 32.53 7.68 -2.12
C ILE A 18 32.25 7.55 -0.63
N GLY A 19 32.82 8.45 0.17
CA GLY A 19 32.62 8.46 1.62
C GLY A 19 31.18 8.80 2.03
N ASN A 20 31.02 9.50 3.15
CA ASN A 20 29.71 9.79 3.75
C ASN A 20 28.76 10.64 2.87
N HIS A 21 29.26 11.17 1.74
CA HIS A 21 28.49 11.95 0.77
C HIS A 21 27.96 11.12 -0.41
N VAL A 22 28.09 9.78 -0.40
CA VAL A 22 27.73 8.90 -1.53
C VAL A 22 26.30 9.13 -2.03
N SER A 23 25.32 9.35 -1.15
CA SER A 23 23.93 9.59 -1.56
C SER A 23 23.72 10.93 -2.27
N ASP A 24 24.47 11.97 -1.87
CA ASP A 24 24.36 13.29 -2.48
C ASP A 24 25.10 13.33 -3.82
N VAL A 25 26.26 12.66 -3.91
CA VAL A 25 26.99 12.48 -5.18
C VAL A 25 26.22 11.55 -6.12
N TYR A 26 25.58 10.48 -5.63
CA TYR A 26 24.71 9.62 -6.44
C TYR A 26 23.61 10.43 -7.11
N LYS A 27 22.90 11.28 -6.36
CA LYS A 27 21.86 12.17 -6.92
C LYS A 27 22.43 13.12 -7.97
N ALA A 28 23.60 13.71 -7.72
CA ALA A 28 24.25 14.59 -8.68
C ALA A 28 24.70 13.85 -9.95
N VAL A 29 25.18 12.61 -9.83
CA VAL A 29 25.61 11.77 -10.96
C VAL A 29 24.41 11.30 -11.79
N ILE A 30 23.30 10.91 -11.17
CA ILE A 30 22.06 10.59 -11.88
C ILE A 30 21.56 11.82 -12.65
N ALA A 31 21.52 12.98 -11.98
CA ALA A 31 21.09 14.24 -12.61
C ALA A 31 22.00 14.69 -13.77
N ALA A 32 23.32 14.53 -13.64
CA ALA A 32 24.29 14.95 -14.65
C ALA A 32 24.49 13.93 -15.79
N GLY A 33 24.33 12.63 -15.50
CA GLY A 33 24.59 11.54 -16.43
C GLY A 33 23.43 11.18 -17.35
N GLY A 34 22.24 11.76 -17.13
CA GLY A 34 21.05 11.44 -17.92
C GLY A 34 20.62 9.97 -17.81
N PHE A 35 21.07 9.27 -16.76
CA PHE A 35 20.62 7.93 -16.46
C PHE A 35 19.13 8.03 -16.10
N GLN A 36 18.26 7.67 -17.05
CA GLN A 36 16.86 7.46 -16.74
C GLN A 36 16.82 6.37 -15.67
N GLU A 37 16.32 6.71 -14.48
CA GLU A 37 15.68 5.67 -13.68
C GLU A 37 14.65 5.03 -14.62
N THR A 38 14.67 3.71 -14.76
CA THR A 38 13.57 2.97 -15.40
C THR A 38 12.30 3.01 -14.52
N GLU A 39 12.18 3.99 -13.63
CA GLU A 39 10.97 4.39 -12.92
C GLU A 39 10.88 5.92 -13.04
N GLU A 40 9.84 6.39 -13.73
CA GLU A 40 9.56 7.79 -13.95
C GLU A 40 9.40 8.57 -12.63
N GLU A 41 10.37 9.37 -12.24
CA GLU A 41 10.10 10.64 -11.55
C GLU A 41 10.76 11.77 -12.31
N SER A 42 10.01 12.32 -13.26
CA SER A 42 10.29 13.64 -13.80
C SER A 42 10.27 14.64 -12.64
N ALA A 43 11.39 15.32 -12.45
CA ALA A 43 11.45 16.56 -11.68
C ALA A 43 10.57 17.59 -12.40
N SER A 44 9.28 17.61 -12.05
CA SER A 44 8.36 18.68 -12.40
C SER A 44 7.97 19.44 -11.13
N GLU A 45 7.72 20.73 -11.33
CA GLU A 45 7.53 21.81 -10.38
C GLU A 45 6.73 21.49 -9.11
N LYS A 46 6.91 22.34 -8.08
CA LYS A 46 6.20 22.39 -6.78
C LYS A 46 4.65 22.50 -6.94
N LYS A 47 4.00 21.50 -7.49
CA LYS A 47 2.57 21.28 -7.38
C LYS A 47 2.36 20.47 -6.10
N LYS A 48 1.50 20.93 -5.19
CA LYS A 48 1.07 20.10 -4.05
C LYS A 48 0.53 18.79 -4.64
N SER A 49 1.23 17.69 -4.42
CA SER A 49 0.77 16.37 -4.83
C SER A 49 -0.58 16.12 -4.19
N SER A 50 -1.57 15.74 -4.98
CA SER A 50 -2.87 15.32 -4.48
C SER A 50 -2.70 14.14 -3.53
N LEU A 51 -3.65 13.93 -2.62
CA LEU A 51 -3.71 12.71 -1.81
C LEU A 51 -3.73 11.46 -2.71
N ILE A 52 -4.41 11.55 -3.85
CA ILE A 52 -4.46 10.47 -4.86
C ILE A 52 -3.05 10.19 -5.39
N ASP A 53 -2.29 11.21 -5.80
CA ASP A 53 -0.93 11.02 -6.31
C ASP A 53 0.00 10.40 -5.26
N ILE A 54 -0.15 10.81 -3.99
CA ILE A 54 0.62 10.23 -2.88
C ILE A 54 0.31 8.75 -2.75
N LEU A 55 -0.98 8.38 -2.69
CA LEU A 55 -1.40 7.00 -2.52
C LEU A 55 -1.00 6.14 -3.73
N SER A 56 -1.20 6.61 -4.95
CA SER A 56 -0.77 5.90 -6.16
C SER A 56 0.74 5.64 -6.13
N SER A 57 1.59 6.65 -5.87
CA SER A 57 3.05 6.43 -5.79
C SER A 57 3.47 5.45 -4.69
N ILE A 58 2.70 5.33 -3.62
CA ILE A 58 2.97 4.39 -2.51
C ILE A 58 2.61 2.95 -2.89
N PHE A 59 1.50 2.75 -3.61
CA PHE A 59 1.00 1.41 -3.94
C PHE A 59 1.52 0.84 -5.25
N THR A 60 1.77 1.67 -6.28
CA THR A 60 2.23 1.20 -7.60
C THR A 60 3.46 0.27 -7.52
N PRO A 61 4.52 0.56 -6.73
CA PRO A 61 5.70 -0.30 -6.68
C PRO A 61 5.43 -1.73 -6.16
N ILE A 62 4.35 -1.92 -5.39
CA ILE A 62 4.01 -3.24 -4.82
C ILE A 62 2.89 -3.95 -5.59
N LEU A 63 2.37 -3.36 -6.66
CA LEU A 63 1.18 -3.86 -7.38
C LEU A 63 1.37 -5.28 -7.93
N GLY A 64 2.54 -5.58 -8.50
CA GLY A 64 2.83 -6.91 -9.04
C GLY A 64 2.83 -8.00 -7.97
N VAL A 65 3.44 -7.71 -6.82
CA VAL A 65 3.44 -8.62 -5.66
C VAL A 65 2.03 -8.73 -5.07
N LEU A 66 1.29 -7.62 -4.98
CA LEU A 66 -0.10 -7.58 -4.51
C LEU A 66 -1.01 -8.46 -5.34
N ALA A 67 -0.89 -8.40 -6.67
CA ALA A 67 -1.62 -9.27 -7.56
C ALA A 67 -1.25 -10.74 -7.33
N ALA A 68 0.06 -11.07 -7.28
CA ALA A 68 0.52 -12.44 -7.08
C ALA A 68 0.04 -13.06 -5.77
N THR A 69 0.23 -12.36 -4.63
CA THR A 69 -0.19 -12.86 -3.32
C THR A 69 -1.71 -12.92 -3.20
N GLY A 70 -2.43 -11.94 -3.77
CA GLY A 70 -3.89 -11.95 -3.86
C GLY A 70 -4.44 -13.13 -4.65
N MET A 71 -3.88 -13.42 -5.82
CA MET A 71 -4.26 -14.58 -6.64
C MET A 71 -4.03 -15.89 -5.90
N ILE A 72 -2.86 -16.07 -5.28
CA ILE A 72 -2.55 -17.29 -4.51
C ILE A 72 -3.55 -17.47 -3.36
N LYS A 73 -3.86 -16.41 -2.63
CA LYS A 73 -4.86 -16.44 -1.56
C LYS A 73 -6.26 -16.79 -2.09
N GLY A 74 -6.65 -16.22 -3.24
CA GLY A 74 -7.91 -16.51 -3.92
C GLY A 74 -8.03 -17.96 -4.37
N PHE A 75 -6.99 -18.51 -5.02
CA PHE A 75 -6.96 -19.92 -5.40
C PHE A 75 -6.97 -20.86 -4.19
N ASN A 76 -6.24 -20.52 -3.13
CA ASN A 76 -6.25 -21.30 -1.90
C ASN A 76 -7.65 -21.35 -1.29
N ALA A 77 -8.37 -20.22 -1.25
CA ALA A 77 -9.76 -20.16 -0.81
C ALA A 77 -10.70 -20.98 -1.73
N LEU A 78 -10.50 -20.92 -3.05
CA LEU A 78 -11.26 -21.71 -4.03
C LEU A 78 -11.05 -23.22 -3.82
N PHE A 79 -9.81 -23.66 -3.60
CA PHE A 79 -9.51 -25.08 -3.35
C PHE A 79 -10.17 -25.59 -2.07
N VAL A 80 -10.25 -24.76 -1.04
CA VAL A 80 -11.02 -25.09 0.17
C VAL A 80 -12.51 -25.18 -0.14
N ALA A 81 -13.07 -24.21 -0.88
CA ALA A 81 -14.49 -24.20 -1.25
C ALA A 81 -14.90 -25.41 -2.11
N LEU A 82 -14.00 -25.91 -2.97
CA LEU A 82 -14.20 -27.11 -3.78
C LEU A 82 -13.95 -28.41 -3.02
N GLY A 83 -13.52 -28.35 -1.76
CA GLY A 83 -13.17 -29.52 -0.94
C GLY A 83 -11.85 -30.19 -1.35
N TRP A 84 -11.02 -29.55 -2.17
CA TRP A 84 -9.72 -30.08 -2.61
C TRP A 84 -8.64 -29.95 -1.55
N LEU A 85 -8.74 -28.94 -0.68
CA LEU A 85 -7.84 -28.72 0.44
C LEU A 85 -8.62 -28.54 1.74
N SER A 86 -8.07 -29.08 2.83
CA SER A 86 -8.50 -28.77 4.19
C SER A 86 -7.64 -27.63 4.74
N THR A 87 -8.22 -26.77 5.58
CA THR A 87 -7.50 -25.67 6.25
C THR A 87 -6.47 -26.16 7.27
N GLN A 88 -6.49 -27.45 7.63
CA GLN A 88 -5.50 -28.09 8.50
C GLN A 88 -4.33 -28.69 7.69
N SER A 89 -4.45 -28.78 6.36
CA SER A 89 -3.38 -29.34 5.53
C SER A 89 -2.16 -28.43 5.47
N GLY A 90 -0.96 -29.03 5.44
CA GLY A 90 0.29 -28.28 5.30
C GLY A 90 0.35 -27.45 4.01
N THR A 91 -0.20 -27.98 2.91
CA THR A 91 -0.32 -27.26 1.63
C THR A 91 -1.13 -25.97 1.79
N TYR A 92 -2.31 -26.05 2.41
CA TYR A 92 -3.13 -24.86 2.68
C TYR A 92 -2.37 -23.84 3.52
N GLN A 93 -1.71 -24.28 4.59
CA GLN A 93 -0.99 -23.39 5.51
C GLN A 93 0.15 -22.64 4.79
N ILE A 94 0.92 -23.33 3.94
CA ILE A 94 1.99 -22.71 3.15
C ILE A 94 1.42 -21.74 2.12
N LEU A 95 0.37 -22.13 1.36
CA LEU A 95 -0.25 -21.24 0.38
C LEU A 95 -0.89 -20.02 1.05
N ASN A 96 -1.50 -20.19 2.22
CA ASN A 96 -2.06 -19.10 2.99
C ASN A 96 -0.96 -18.15 3.48
N ALA A 97 0.18 -18.68 3.96
CA ALA A 97 1.32 -17.86 4.34
C ALA A 97 1.88 -17.04 3.16
N VAL A 98 1.94 -17.61 1.95
CA VAL A 98 2.34 -16.87 0.74
C VAL A 98 1.33 -15.76 0.44
N GLY A 99 0.03 -16.05 0.54
CA GLY A 99 -1.02 -15.05 0.38
C GLY A 99 -0.90 -13.91 1.40
N ASP A 100 -0.73 -14.24 2.67
CA ASP A 100 -0.67 -13.28 3.78
C ASP A 100 0.65 -12.50 3.84
N SER A 101 1.71 -12.98 3.18
CA SER A 101 3.04 -12.37 3.22
C SER A 101 3.07 -10.89 2.85
N LEU A 102 2.17 -10.42 1.97
CA LEU A 102 2.04 -9.00 1.67
C LEU A 102 0.98 -8.33 2.55
N PHE A 103 -0.23 -8.90 2.61
CA PHE A 103 -1.36 -8.25 3.30
C PHE A 103 -1.06 -8.06 4.78
N TYR A 104 -0.62 -9.10 5.49
CA TYR A 104 -0.29 -9.01 6.90
C TYR A 104 0.82 -8.00 7.16
N PHE A 105 1.86 -8.02 6.31
CA PHE A 105 3.05 -7.20 6.42
C PHE A 105 2.97 -5.90 5.62
N PHE A 106 1.77 -5.41 5.25
CA PHE A 106 1.60 -4.12 4.58
C PHE A 106 2.40 -2.99 5.24
N PRO A 107 2.46 -2.87 6.58
CA PRO A 107 3.32 -1.89 7.22
C PRO A 107 4.78 -1.93 6.79
N ILE A 108 5.36 -3.10 6.52
CA ILE A 108 6.76 -3.21 6.10
C ILE A 108 6.92 -2.70 4.66
N PHE A 109 6.12 -3.23 3.73
CA PHE A 109 6.21 -2.91 2.32
C PHE A 109 5.84 -1.45 2.02
N LEU A 110 4.76 -0.96 2.63
CA LEU A 110 4.34 0.42 2.48
C LEU A 110 5.25 1.38 3.23
N GLY A 111 5.90 0.95 4.32
CA GLY A 111 6.95 1.73 4.97
C GLY A 111 8.08 2.08 4.01
N TYR A 112 8.52 1.11 3.20
CA TYR A 112 9.52 1.33 2.15
C TYR A 112 9.07 2.37 1.13
N THR A 113 7.91 2.14 0.48
CA THR A 113 7.45 2.97 -0.63
C THR A 113 7.01 4.36 -0.17
N ALA A 114 6.36 4.47 1.00
CA ALA A 114 6.00 5.75 1.61
C ALA A 114 7.23 6.55 2.02
N SER A 115 8.26 5.91 2.59
CA SER A 115 9.50 6.61 2.94
C SER A 115 10.21 7.12 1.69
N LYS A 116 10.27 6.33 0.61
CA LYS A 116 10.76 6.79 -0.71
C LYS A 116 9.96 8.00 -1.19
N LYS A 117 8.62 7.92 -1.18
CA LYS A 117 7.72 9.01 -1.62
C LYS A 117 7.90 10.31 -0.82
N PHE A 118 8.10 10.22 0.48
CA PHE A 118 8.31 11.39 1.34
C PHE A 118 9.77 11.85 1.39
N GLY A 119 10.67 11.16 0.67
CA GLY A 119 12.10 11.46 0.56
C GLY A 119 12.91 11.13 1.82
N GLY A 120 12.47 10.17 2.63
CA GLY A 120 13.25 9.54 3.70
C GLY A 120 13.92 8.24 3.22
N SER A 121 14.65 7.58 4.12
CA SER A 121 15.31 6.30 3.85
C SER A 121 14.30 5.14 3.81
N PRO A 122 14.20 4.39 2.70
CA PRO A 122 13.24 3.29 2.57
C PRO A 122 13.38 2.20 3.65
N PHE A 123 14.62 1.86 4.03
CA PHE A 123 14.86 0.84 5.06
C PHE A 123 14.53 1.32 6.48
N ILE A 124 14.60 2.62 6.76
CA ILE A 124 14.07 3.17 8.02
C ILE A 124 12.56 3.01 8.05
N GLY A 125 11.89 3.30 6.93
CA GLY A 125 10.46 3.03 6.74
C GLY A 125 10.07 1.58 7.00
N MET A 126 10.80 0.64 6.42
CA MET A 126 10.59 -0.80 6.67
C MET A 126 10.78 -1.15 8.15
N ALA A 127 11.76 -0.57 8.83
CA ALA A 127 11.99 -0.82 10.25
C ALA A 127 10.86 -0.26 11.13
N ILE A 128 10.30 0.91 10.79
CA ILE A 128 9.08 1.44 11.45
C ILE A 128 7.91 0.48 11.21
N GLY A 129 7.73 0.02 9.98
CA GLY A 129 6.73 -0.99 9.62
C GLY A 129 6.89 -2.29 10.41
N GLY A 130 8.12 -2.81 10.52
CA GLY A 130 8.44 -4.01 11.27
C GLY A 130 8.15 -3.86 12.77
N ALA A 131 8.38 -2.68 13.33
CA ALA A 131 8.00 -2.40 14.71
C ALA A 131 6.47 -2.45 14.90
N LEU A 132 5.68 -1.88 13.98
CA LEU A 132 4.21 -1.91 14.03
C LEU A 132 3.64 -3.32 14.02
N VAL A 133 4.28 -4.26 13.31
CA VAL A 133 3.86 -5.67 13.24
C VAL A 133 4.71 -6.59 14.12
N TYR A 134 5.39 -6.06 15.13
CA TYR A 134 6.25 -6.86 15.99
C TYR A 134 5.41 -7.85 16.83
N PRO A 135 5.58 -9.18 16.66
CA PRO A 135 4.65 -10.17 17.21
C PRO A 135 4.51 -10.13 18.73
N ALA A 136 5.58 -9.78 19.45
CA ALA A 136 5.52 -9.69 20.90
C ALA A 136 4.55 -8.60 21.39
N LEU A 137 4.39 -7.48 20.65
CA LEU A 137 3.44 -6.43 21.03
C LEU A 137 1.99 -6.90 20.86
N SER A 138 1.70 -7.68 19.81
CA SER A 138 0.36 -8.25 19.64
C SER A 138 0.00 -9.30 20.70
N GLY A 139 1.00 -9.97 21.29
CA GLY A 139 0.76 -10.91 22.39
C GLY A 139 0.40 -10.24 23.71
N ILE A 140 0.80 -8.97 23.91
CA ILE A 140 0.59 -8.27 25.18
C ILE A 140 -0.88 -7.87 25.38
N THR A 141 -1.64 -7.63 24.31
CA THR A 141 -3.07 -7.30 24.41
C THR A 141 -3.93 -8.48 24.88
N ALA A 142 -3.35 -9.67 25.11
CA ALA A 142 -4.04 -10.84 25.65
C ALA A 142 -3.98 -10.92 27.19
N SER A 143 -3.18 -10.09 27.87
CA SER A 143 -3.15 -10.03 29.33
C SER A 143 -4.23 -9.08 29.89
N GLU A 144 -4.50 -9.15 31.19
CA GLU A 144 -5.35 -8.15 31.86
C GLU A 144 -4.77 -6.72 31.69
N PRO A 145 -5.60 -5.71 31.40
CA PRO A 145 -5.15 -4.34 31.32
C PRO A 145 -4.77 -3.79 32.69
N LEU A 146 -3.75 -2.93 32.72
CA LEU A 146 -3.32 -2.20 33.92
C LEU A 146 -4.42 -1.24 34.41
N TYR A 147 -5.06 -0.57 33.46
CA TYR A 147 -6.20 0.31 33.64
C TYR A 147 -6.76 0.67 32.25
N THR A 148 -7.93 1.33 32.21
CA THR A 148 -8.56 1.76 30.97
C THR A 148 -8.57 3.28 30.88
N LEU A 149 -8.09 3.82 29.76
CA LEU A 149 -8.25 5.24 29.43
C LEU A 149 -9.58 5.47 28.72
N PHE A 150 -10.16 6.65 28.94
CA PHE A 150 -11.40 7.10 28.29
C PHE A 150 -12.59 6.12 28.45
N ALA A 151 -12.67 5.45 29.60
CA ALA A 151 -13.74 4.50 29.91
C ALA A 151 -15.13 5.12 29.70
N GLY A 152 -16.03 4.37 29.05
CA GLY A 152 -17.38 4.83 28.73
C GLY A 152 -17.47 5.78 27.53
N THR A 153 -16.40 5.97 26.77
CA THR A 153 -16.41 6.77 25.53
C THR A 153 -16.09 5.92 24.30
N MET A 154 -16.32 6.46 23.10
CA MET A 154 -15.91 5.80 21.85
C MET A 154 -14.38 5.60 21.70
N PHE A 155 -13.58 6.20 22.56
CA PHE A 155 -12.12 6.10 22.58
C PHE A 155 -11.59 5.19 23.70
N GLU A 156 -12.48 4.43 24.35
CA GLU A 156 -12.11 3.51 25.42
C GLU A 156 -10.93 2.62 25.00
N SER A 157 -9.85 2.70 25.77
CA SER A 157 -8.57 2.10 25.42
C SER A 157 -7.97 1.38 26.62
N PRO A 158 -7.99 0.03 26.63
CA PRO A 158 -7.33 -0.75 27.67
C PRO A 158 -5.80 -0.65 27.55
N ILE A 159 -5.15 -0.23 28.62
CA ILE A 159 -3.70 -0.02 28.66
C ILE A 159 -3.02 -1.25 29.24
N HIS A 160 -2.12 -1.83 28.45
CA HIS A 160 -1.38 -3.04 28.85
C HIS A 160 0.10 -2.76 29.12
N ILE A 161 0.65 -1.69 28.53
CA ILE A 161 2.04 -1.30 28.71
C ILE A 161 2.20 0.21 28.85
N THR A 162 3.35 0.63 29.36
CA THR A 162 3.78 2.02 29.37
C THR A 162 5.14 2.17 28.70
N PHE A 163 5.39 3.33 28.10
CA PHE A 163 6.70 3.73 27.60
C PHE A 163 7.15 4.95 28.40
N LEU A 164 8.19 4.79 29.22
CA LEU A 164 8.66 5.83 30.16
C LEU A 164 7.53 6.36 31.08
N GLY A 165 6.64 5.47 31.52
CA GLY A 165 5.47 5.82 32.34
C GLY A 165 4.29 6.41 31.56
N ILE A 166 4.42 6.65 30.25
CA ILE A 166 3.32 7.10 29.40
C ILE A 166 2.51 5.88 28.93
N PRO A 167 1.18 5.83 29.15
CA PRO A 167 0.34 4.76 28.64
C PRO A 167 0.42 4.62 27.12
N VAL A 168 0.59 3.39 26.64
CA VAL A 168 0.58 3.07 25.22
C VAL A 168 -0.72 2.37 24.87
N ILE A 169 -1.46 2.94 23.91
CA ILE A 169 -2.66 2.33 23.35
C ILE A 169 -2.20 1.36 22.25
N LEU A 170 -2.05 0.09 22.63
CA LEU A 170 -1.70 -0.97 21.69
C LEU A 170 -2.88 -1.26 20.77
N MET A 171 -2.60 -1.32 19.47
CA MET A 171 -3.59 -1.63 18.45
C MET A 171 -3.02 -2.70 17.51
N ASN A 172 -3.90 -3.39 16.80
CA ASN A 172 -3.47 -4.30 15.76
C ASN A 172 -3.16 -3.52 14.48
N TYR A 173 -1.87 -3.42 14.15
CA TYR A 173 -1.41 -2.74 12.94
C TYR A 173 -1.15 -3.71 11.77
N ALA A 174 -1.30 -5.02 11.96
CA ALA A 174 -1.19 -5.98 10.87
C ALA A 174 -2.27 -5.69 9.82
N SER A 175 -1.90 -5.76 8.54
CA SER A 175 -2.78 -5.37 7.42
C SER A 175 -3.25 -3.91 7.39
N SER A 176 -2.77 -3.05 8.30
CA SER A 176 -3.10 -1.64 8.30
C SER A 176 -2.22 -0.86 7.31
N VAL A 177 -2.82 0.16 6.70
CA VAL A 177 -2.19 1.02 5.68
C VAL A 177 -1.95 2.44 6.20
N ILE A 178 -2.95 3.02 6.87
CA ILE A 178 -2.94 4.44 7.26
C ILE A 178 -1.83 4.76 8.27
N PRO A 179 -1.67 4.00 9.38
CA PRO A 179 -0.67 4.33 10.41
C PRO A 179 0.75 4.40 9.86
N ILE A 180 1.14 3.44 9.02
CA ILE A 180 2.48 3.39 8.44
C ILE A 180 2.76 4.54 7.47
N ILE A 181 1.78 4.96 6.66
CA ILE A 181 1.96 6.09 5.73
C ILE A 181 2.22 7.37 6.52
N LEU A 182 1.43 7.60 7.57
CA LEU A 182 1.60 8.76 8.45
C LEU A 182 2.93 8.71 9.22
N ALA A 183 3.30 7.53 9.74
CA ALA A 183 4.57 7.32 10.43
C ALA A 183 5.78 7.53 9.50
N SER A 184 5.69 7.09 8.25
CA SER A 184 6.74 7.30 7.24
C SER A 184 6.86 8.77 6.83
N TYR A 185 5.75 9.49 6.71
CA TYR A 185 5.77 10.94 6.47
C TYR A 185 6.45 11.69 7.63
N PHE A 186 6.08 11.38 8.87
CA PHE A 186 6.72 11.95 10.05
C PHE A 186 8.20 11.55 10.12
N GLY A 187 8.53 10.29 9.87
CA GLY A 187 9.88 9.76 9.86
C GLY A 187 10.78 10.46 8.86
N ALA A 188 10.32 10.67 7.63
CA ALA A 188 11.06 11.43 6.61
C ALA A 188 11.34 12.87 7.05
N LYS A 189 10.40 13.52 7.76
CA LYS A 189 10.60 14.88 8.30
C LYS A 189 11.62 14.90 9.44
N VAL A 190 11.55 13.93 10.36
CA VAL A 190 12.51 13.77 11.46
C VAL A 190 13.91 13.50 10.91
N GLU A 191 14.05 12.54 10.01
CA GLU A 191 15.32 12.17 9.37
C GLU A 191 15.96 13.37 8.66
N LYS A 192 15.19 14.10 7.84
CA LYS A 192 15.69 15.32 7.17
C LYS A 192 16.12 16.41 8.15
N SER A 193 15.48 16.50 9.31
CA SER A 193 15.82 17.48 10.34
C SER A 193 17.11 17.08 11.05
N LEU A 194 17.24 15.81 11.44
CA LEU A 194 18.43 15.23 12.05
C LEU A 194 19.64 15.29 11.10
N LYS A 195 19.46 15.04 9.79
CA LYS A 195 20.54 15.10 8.79
C LYS A 195 21.25 16.46 8.76
N LYS A 196 20.56 17.55 9.14
CA LYS A 196 21.12 18.92 9.20
C LYS A 196 21.99 19.17 10.44
N VAL A 197 21.75 18.44 11.52
CA VAL A 197 22.39 18.66 12.82
C VAL A 197 23.51 17.65 13.07
N ILE A 198 23.36 16.41 12.57
CA ILE A 198 24.31 15.33 12.80
C ILE A 198 25.58 15.53 11.95
N PRO A 199 26.79 15.51 12.54
CA PRO A 199 28.06 15.60 11.82
C PRO A 199 28.26 14.43 10.84
N ASP A 200 28.87 14.69 9.69
CA ASP A 200 29.06 13.68 8.63
C ASP A 200 29.82 12.43 9.09
N VAL A 201 30.79 12.58 10.00
CA VAL A 201 31.63 11.49 10.51
C VAL A 201 30.82 10.36 11.17
N VAL A 202 29.71 10.70 11.82
CA VAL A 202 28.87 9.73 12.56
C VAL A 202 27.50 9.50 11.91
N LYS A 203 27.22 10.21 10.81
CA LYS A 203 25.90 10.29 10.19
C LYS A 203 25.35 8.93 9.78
N THR A 204 26.19 8.05 9.24
CA THR A 204 25.81 6.70 8.81
C THR A 204 25.15 5.86 9.92
N PHE A 205 25.57 6.04 11.18
CA PHE A 205 25.05 5.27 12.31
C PHE A 205 24.02 6.06 13.13
N VAL A 206 24.34 7.32 13.45
CA VAL A 206 23.54 8.12 14.39
C VAL A 206 22.23 8.60 13.76
N LEU A 207 22.21 8.87 12.45
CA LEU A 207 21.00 9.32 11.77
C LEU A 207 19.88 8.26 11.80
N PRO A 208 20.08 7.01 11.32
CA PRO A 208 19.03 6.01 11.40
C PRO A 208 18.68 5.64 12.84
N PHE A 209 19.67 5.58 13.73
CA PHE A 209 19.47 5.30 15.16
C PHE A 209 18.52 6.31 15.82
N LEU A 210 18.82 7.62 15.74
CA LEU A 210 17.99 8.65 16.35
C LEU A 210 16.63 8.77 15.66
N THR A 211 16.57 8.56 14.34
CA THR A 211 15.30 8.58 13.62
C THR A 211 14.37 7.50 14.15
N LEU A 212 14.83 6.25 14.27
CA LEU A 212 14.00 5.16 14.80
C LEU A 212 13.65 5.36 16.28
N LEU A 213 14.62 5.79 17.09
CA LEU A 213 14.43 6.03 18.52
C LEU A 213 13.36 7.10 18.81
N ILE A 214 13.17 8.06 17.90
CA ILE A 214 12.14 9.09 18.01
C ILE A 214 10.83 8.61 17.36
N VAL A 215 10.91 8.12 16.12
CA VAL A 215 9.73 7.88 15.29
C VAL A 215 8.93 6.70 15.77
N VAL A 216 9.56 5.60 16.19
CA VAL A 216 8.85 4.39 16.63
C VAL A 216 8.03 4.67 17.90
N PRO A 217 8.58 5.25 18.99
CA PRO A 217 7.79 5.59 20.16
C PRO A 217 6.68 6.61 19.86
N VAL A 218 6.96 7.66 19.10
CA VAL A 218 5.92 8.63 18.69
C VAL A 218 4.82 7.97 17.87
N THR A 219 5.19 6.97 17.06
CA THR A 219 4.21 6.21 16.28
C THR A 219 3.27 5.45 17.21
N PHE A 220 3.77 4.71 18.20
CA PHE A 220 2.90 3.99 19.14
C PHE A 220 2.11 4.89 20.10
N LEU A 221 2.70 5.99 20.54
CA LEU A 221 2.08 6.89 21.52
C LEU A 221 1.04 7.82 20.91
N VAL A 222 1.21 8.21 19.65
CA VAL A 222 0.42 9.29 19.04
C VAL A 222 -0.12 8.89 17.67
N ILE A 223 0.74 8.57 16.71
CA ILE A 223 0.31 8.41 15.31
C ILE A 223 -0.63 7.22 15.15
N GLY A 224 -0.27 6.07 15.73
CA GLY A 224 -1.01 4.82 15.66
C GLY A 224 -2.42 4.94 16.23
N PRO A 225 -2.60 5.38 17.49
CA PRO A 225 -3.92 5.57 18.08
C PRO A 225 -4.80 6.56 17.28
N ILE A 226 -4.25 7.73 16.92
CA ILE A 226 -4.99 8.73 16.13
C ILE A 226 -5.40 8.17 14.76
N ALA A 227 -4.47 7.50 14.07
CA ALA A 227 -4.74 6.91 12.76
C ALA A 227 -5.81 5.83 12.83
N THR A 228 -5.80 4.99 13.86
CA THR A 228 -6.78 3.92 14.01
C THR A 228 -8.14 4.46 14.42
N TRP A 229 -8.23 5.45 15.31
CA TRP A 229 -9.52 6.09 15.62
C TRP A 229 -10.11 6.79 14.39
N ALA A 230 -9.28 7.47 13.60
CA ALA A 230 -9.72 8.03 12.32
C ALA A 230 -10.17 6.92 11.36
N GLY A 231 -9.46 5.79 11.32
CA GLY A 231 -9.81 4.60 10.55
C GLY A 231 -11.14 3.96 10.99
N GLN A 232 -11.40 3.89 12.30
CA GLN A 232 -12.66 3.39 12.87
C GLN A 232 -13.83 4.30 12.47
N PHE A 233 -13.67 5.61 12.60
CA PHE A 233 -14.70 6.56 12.18
C PHE A 233 -14.99 6.46 10.68
N LEU A 234 -13.92 6.38 9.87
CA LEU A 234 -14.05 6.20 8.42
C LEU A 234 -14.78 4.89 8.09
N GLY A 235 -14.42 3.79 8.75
CA GLY A 235 -15.06 2.50 8.56
C GLY A 235 -16.54 2.51 8.93
N GLN A 236 -16.88 3.08 10.09
CA GLN A 236 -18.27 3.29 10.50
C GLN A 236 -19.05 4.15 9.50
N ALA A 237 -18.46 5.24 9.00
CA ALA A 237 -19.10 6.09 8.00
C ALA A 237 -19.40 5.32 6.70
N THR A 238 -18.45 4.50 6.24
CA THR A 238 -18.65 3.68 5.03
C THR A 238 -19.71 2.60 5.24
N LEU A 239 -19.71 1.93 6.40
CA LEU A 239 -20.72 0.93 6.76
C LEU A 239 -22.10 1.56 6.92
N TRP A 240 -22.19 2.75 7.52
CA TRP A 240 -23.44 3.50 7.63
C TRP A 240 -24.01 3.88 6.26
N LEU A 241 -23.16 4.38 5.36
CA LEU A 241 -23.56 4.71 3.99
C LEU A 241 -24.04 3.46 3.25
N TYR A 242 -23.33 2.34 3.38
CA TYR A 242 -23.72 1.06 2.81
C TYR A 242 -25.07 0.58 3.37
N ASN A 243 -25.23 0.55 4.69
CA ASN A 243 -26.45 0.08 5.34
C ASN A 243 -27.66 1.00 5.11
N SER A 244 -27.44 2.27 4.77
CA SER A 244 -28.52 3.20 4.39
C SER A 244 -29.21 2.75 3.10
N SER A 245 -28.45 2.26 2.11
CA SER A 245 -28.99 1.60 0.93
C SER A 245 -27.91 0.79 0.21
N PRO A 246 -27.82 -0.53 0.46
CA PRO A 246 -26.83 -1.38 -0.20
C PRO A 246 -26.98 -1.37 -1.72
N LEU A 247 -28.24 -1.28 -2.20
CA LEU A 247 -28.55 -1.23 -3.63
C LEU A 247 -28.03 0.05 -4.28
N VAL A 248 -28.26 1.22 -3.66
CA VAL A 248 -27.74 2.49 -4.19
C VAL A 248 -26.22 2.55 -4.08
N ALA A 249 -25.65 2.10 -2.96
CA ALA A 249 -24.20 2.04 -2.78
C ALA A 249 -23.54 1.16 -3.86
N GLY A 250 -24.09 -0.02 -4.12
CA GLY A 250 -23.61 -0.93 -5.17
C GLY A 250 -23.80 -0.36 -6.57
N ALA A 251 -24.96 0.23 -6.88
CA ALA A 251 -25.22 0.83 -8.17
C ALA A 251 -24.26 2.00 -8.46
N LEU A 252 -24.00 2.87 -7.49
CA LEU A 252 -23.09 4.00 -7.65
C LEU A 252 -21.63 3.55 -7.73
N LEU A 253 -21.17 2.71 -6.79
CA LEU A 253 -19.79 2.26 -6.80
C LEU A 253 -19.50 1.42 -8.03
N GLY A 254 -20.37 0.49 -8.42
CA GLY A 254 -20.23 -0.30 -9.65
C GLY A 254 -20.20 0.59 -10.90
N ALA A 255 -21.19 1.47 -11.06
CA ALA A 255 -21.32 2.30 -12.26
C ALA A 255 -20.18 3.31 -12.43
N PHE A 256 -19.65 3.84 -11.33
CA PHE A 256 -18.57 4.81 -11.40
C PHE A 256 -17.18 4.20 -11.19
N TRP A 257 -17.05 2.91 -10.85
CA TRP A 257 -15.75 2.30 -10.58
C TRP A 257 -14.79 2.48 -11.76
N GLN A 258 -15.24 2.14 -12.97
CA GLN A 258 -14.41 2.27 -14.18
C GLN A 258 -14.03 3.73 -14.47
N VAL A 259 -14.90 4.68 -14.12
CA VAL A 259 -14.61 6.12 -14.21
C VAL A 259 -13.55 6.53 -13.19
N LEU A 260 -13.63 6.02 -11.96
CA LEU A 260 -12.61 6.23 -10.92
C LEU A 260 -11.26 5.60 -11.31
N VAL A 261 -11.27 4.48 -12.05
CA VAL A 261 -10.05 3.87 -12.62
C VAL A 261 -9.42 4.79 -13.66
N ILE A 262 -10.21 5.35 -14.58
CA ILE A 262 -9.72 6.28 -15.62
C ILE A 262 -8.99 7.48 -15.00
N PHE A 263 -9.54 8.05 -13.93
CA PHE A 263 -8.95 9.23 -13.28
C PHE A 263 -7.97 8.89 -12.14
N GLY A 264 -7.67 7.61 -11.90
CA GLY A 264 -6.81 7.18 -10.79
C GLY A 264 -7.41 7.38 -9.38
N LEU A 265 -8.64 7.91 -9.29
CA LEU A 265 -9.33 8.22 -8.03
C LEU A 265 -9.61 6.98 -7.18
N HIS A 266 -9.67 5.80 -7.81
CA HIS A 266 -9.83 4.52 -7.11
C HIS A 266 -8.73 4.25 -6.07
N TRP A 267 -7.51 4.78 -6.28
CA TRP A 267 -6.42 4.69 -5.28
C TRP A 267 -6.69 5.47 -4.01
N GLY A 268 -7.62 6.43 -4.03
CA GLY A 268 -8.15 7.06 -2.81
C GLY A 268 -9.16 6.19 -2.06
N VAL A 269 -9.80 5.23 -2.74
CA VAL A 269 -10.88 4.39 -2.20
C VAL A 269 -10.36 3.05 -1.69
N VAL A 270 -9.43 2.41 -2.39
CA VAL A 270 -8.87 1.09 -2.03
C VAL A 270 -8.29 1.04 -0.61
N PRO A 271 -7.51 2.03 -0.12
CA PRO A 271 -7.01 2.02 1.25
C PRO A 271 -8.11 2.06 2.31
N ILE A 272 -9.28 2.61 1.98
CA ILE A 272 -10.45 2.61 2.87
C ILE A 272 -10.98 1.19 3.02
N GLY A 273 -11.04 0.42 1.92
CA GLY A 273 -11.44 -0.98 1.97
C GLY A 273 -10.49 -1.84 2.81
N TYR A 274 -9.18 -1.65 2.66
CA TYR A 274 -8.20 -2.33 3.52
C TYR A 274 -8.28 -1.90 4.98
N ASN A 275 -8.56 -0.61 5.25
CA ASN A 275 -8.83 -0.14 6.60
C ASN A 275 -10.07 -0.83 7.20
N ASN A 276 -11.15 -0.98 6.44
CA ASN A 276 -12.35 -1.67 6.89
C ASN A 276 -12.07 -3.13 7.23
N LEU A 277 -11.30 -3.84 6.39
CA LEU A 277 -10.85 -5.20 6.70
C LEU A 277 -9.99 -5.24 7.97
N ALA A 278 -9.05 -4.31 8.14
CA ALA A 278 -8.16 -4.28 9.30
C ALA A 278 -8.89 -3.98 10.61
N VAL A 279 -9.88 -3.07 10.58
CA VAL A 279 -10.57 -2.57 11.77
C VAL A 279 -11.83 -3.39 12.11
N HIS A 280 -12.58 -3.82 11.10
CA HIS A 280 -13.88 -4.49 11.27
C HIS A 280 -13.90 -5.95 10.80
N GLY A 281 -12.84 -6.43 10.13
CA GLY A 281 -12.80 -7.78 9.55
C GLY A 281 -13.66 -7.97 8.31
N ILE A 282 -14.46 -6.96 7.94
CA ILE A 282 -15.35 -6.95 6.77
C ILE A 282 -15.16 -5.64 6.01
N ASP A 283 -15.42 -5.65 4.71
CA ASP A 283 -15.41 -4.44 3.90
C ASP A 283 -16.49 -4.45 2.79
N PRO A 284 -17.44 -3.50 2.81
CA PRO A 284 -18.45 -3.38 1.75
C PRO A 284 -17.86 -2.82 0.45
N ILE A 285 -16.79 -2.03 0.48
CA ILE A 285 -16.26 -1.36 -0.72
C ILE A 285 -15.70 -2.38 -1.69
N LEU A 286 -14.72 -3.19 -1.25
CA LEU A 286 -14.10 -4.25 -2.04
C LEU A 286 -15.12 -5.28 -2.53
N ALA A 287 -16.12 -5.58 -1.69
CA ALA A 287 -17.22 -6.47 -2.06
C ALA A 287 -18.12 -5.90 -3.16
N LEU A 288 -18.36 -4.58 -3.20
CA LEU A 288 -19.22 -3.97 -4.23
C LEU A 288 -18.50 -3.77 -5.57
N ILE A 289 -17.19 -3.51 -5.54
CA ILE A 289 -16.41 -3.22 -6.77
C ILE A 289 -15.94 -4.48 -7.50
N PHE A 290 -16.00 -5.66 -6.87
CA PHE A 290 -15.44 -6.89 -7.45
C PHE A 290 -16.04 -7.20 -8.84
N ALA A 291 -17.36 -6.98 -8.98
CA ALA A 291 -18.09 -7.26 -10.20
C ALA A 291 -17.66 -6.37 -11.37
N ALA A 292 -17.16 -5.17 -11.10
CA ALA A 292 -16.79 -4.20 -12.12
C ALA A 292 -15.68 -4.72 -13.05
N SER A 293 -14.72 -5.49 -12.52
CA SER A 293 -13.68 -6.12 -13.34
C SER A 293 -14.24 -7.21 -14.26
N PHE A 294 -15.19 -8.00 -13.76
CA PHE A 294 -15.87 -9.05 -14.54
C PHE A 294 -16.79 -8.48 -15.62
N ALA A 295 -17.55 -7.43 -15.30
CA ALA A 295 -18.36 -6.69 -16.26
C ALA A 295 -17.49 -6.14 -17.40
N GLN A 296 -16.30 -5.62 -17.07
CA GLN A 296 -15.39 -5.05 -18.03
C GLN A 296 -14.79 -6.10 -18.98
N ILE A 297 -14.33 -7.25 -18.48
CA ILE A 297 -13.87 -8.34 -19.36
C ILE A 297 -15.01 -8.98 -20.13
N GLY A 298 -16.23 -9.01 -19.59
CA GLY A 298 -17.44 -9.42 -20.32
C GLY A 298 -17.70 -8.53 -21.53
N ALA A 299 -17.56 -7.21 -21.38
CA ALA A 299 -17.66 -6.27 -22.47
C ALA A 299 -16.55 -6.47 -23.53
N VAL A 300 -15.30 -6.71 -23.09
CA VAL A 300 -14.19 -7.03 -24.00
C VAL A 300 -14.45 -8.32 -24.77
N LEU A 301 -14.94 -9.37 -24.10
CA LEU A 301 -15.30 -10.64 -24.73
C LEU A 301 -16.42 -10.43 -25.77
N GLY A 302 -17.42 -9.62 -25.45
CA GLY A 302 -18.47 -9.23 -26.40
C GLY A 302 -17.92 -8.50 -27.63
N VAL A 303 -16.96 -7.58 -27.45
CA VAL A 303 -16.26 -6.92 -28.57
C VAL A 303 -15.47 -7.95 -29.39
N TRP A 304 -14.72 -8.84 -28.72
CA TRP A 304 -13.88 -9.84 -29.37
C TRP A 304 -14.68 -10.79 -30.27
N MET A 305 -15.83 -11.27 -29.78
CA MET A 305 -16.72 -12.17 -30.54
C MET A 305 -17.39 -11.48 -31.73
N LYS A 306 -17.65 -10.17 -31.63
CA LYS A 306 -18.45 -9.43 -32.63
C LYS A 306 -17.60 -8.68 -33.66
N THR A 307 -16.39 -8.26 -33.30
CA THR A 307 -15.56 -7.41 -34.17
C THR A 307 -15.02 -8.18 -35.37
N LYS A 308 -15.02 -7.52 -36.53
CA LYS A 308 -14.33 -7.99 -37.75
C LYS A 308 -12.98 -7.29 -37.96
N ASP A 309 -12.72 -6.23 -37.17
CA ASP A 309 -11.46 -5.50 -37.22
C ASP A 309 -10.34 -6.35 -36.59
N GLN A 310 -9.30 -6.64 -37.37
CA GLN A 310 -8.20 -7.52 -36.93
C GLN A 310 -7.40 -6.90 -35.79
N LYS A 311 -7.21 -5.58 -35.77
CA LYS A 311 -6.48 -4.90 -34.71
C LYS A 311 -7.22 -5.02 -33.38
N LEU A 312 -8.52 -4.72 -33.36
CA LEU A 312 -9.35 -4.91 -32.16
C LEU A 312 -9.39 -6.37 -31.75
N LYS A 313 -9.50 -7.31 -32.68
CA LYS A 313 -9.53 -8.74 -32.37
C LYS A 313 -8.23 -9.22 -31.70
N THR A 314 -7.08 -8.77 -32.19
CA THR A 314 -5.77 -9.07 -31.59
C THR A 314 -5.59 -8.40 -30.23
N LEU A 315 -6.05 -7.15 -30.05
CA LEU A 315 -5.95 -6.44 -28.77
C LEU A 315 -6.89 -7.00 -27.69
N SER A 316 -8.05 -7.54 -28.07
CA SER A 316 -9.03 -8.08 -27.12
C SER A 316 -8.55 -9.28 -26.32
N ILE A 317 -7.75 -10.17 -26.89
CA ILE A 317 -7.25 -11.36 -26.20
C ILE A 317 -6.38 -11.01 -24.99
N PRO A 318 -5.27 -10.25 -25.13
CA PRO A 318 -4.44 -9.91 -23.99
C PRO A 318 -5.17 -9.02 -22.97
N ALA A 319 -6.06 -8.13 -23.41
CA ALA A 319 -6.87 -7.31 -22.50
C ALA A 319 -7.87 -8.14 -21.68
N PHE A 320 -8.49 -9.15 -22.29
CA PHE A 320 -9.37 -10.09 -21.60
C PHE A 320 -8.60 -10.90 -20.55
N ILE A 321 -7.44 -11.46 -20.93
CA ILE A 321 -6.58 -12.22 -20.01
C ILE A 321 -6.12 -11.33 -18.85
N SER A 322 -5.68 -10.11 -19.12
CA SER A 322 -5.28 -9.13 -18.10
C SER A 322 -6.40 -8.87 -17.09
N GLY A 323 -7.63 -8.67 -17.56
CA GLY A 323 -8.75 -8.35 -16.69
C GLY A 323 -9.27 -9.55 -15.87
N ILE A 324 -9.03 -10.81 -16.29
CA ILE A 324 -9.25 -11.99 -15.42
C ILE A 324 -8.43 -11.86 -14.14
N PHE A 325 -7.23 -11.31 -14.23
CA PHE A 325 -6.33 -11.07 -13.10
C PHE A 325 -6.55 -9.70 -12.44
N GLY A 326 -7.68 -9.04 -12.72
CA GLY A 326 -8.07 -7.78 -12.08
C GLY A 326 -7.42 -6.53 -12.65
N VAL A 327 -6.56 -6.64 -13.67
CA VAL A 327 -5.92 -5.49 -14.34
C VAL A 327 -6.76 -5.09 -15.54
N THR A 328 -7.52 -3.99 -15.39
CA THR A 328 -8.56 -3.59 -16.34
C THR A 328 -8.14 -2.45 -17.27
N GLU A 329 -6.99 -1.83 -17.04
CA GLU A 329 -6.48 -0.68 -17.81
C GLU A 329 -6.31 -1.00 -19.30
N PRO A 330 -5.75 -2.15 -19.72
CA PRO A 330 -5.70 -2.52 -21.14
C PRO A 330 -7.09 -2.66 -21.76
N ALA A 331 -8.07 -3.16 -20.99
CA ALA A 331 -9.46 -3.32 -21.42
C ALA A 331 -10.20 -1.99 -21.53
N ILE A 332 -9.99 -1.08 -20.58
CA ILE A 332 -10.56 0.27 -20.58
C ILE A 332 -9.99 1.05 -21.76
N TYR A 333 -8.69 1.33 -21.74
CA TYR A 333 -8.06 2.26 -22.67
C TYR A 333 -7.90 1.70 -24.08
N GLY A 334 -7.61 0.40 -24.19
CA GLY A 334 -7.33 -0.24 -25.47
C GLY A 334 -8.58 -0.58 -26.28
N ILE A 335 -9.74 -0.71 -25.64
CA ILE A 335 -10.92 -1.37 -26.26
C ILE A 335 -12.23 -0.65 -25.92
N THR A 336 -12.65 -0.70 -24.66
CA THR A 336 -14.03 -0.36 -24.31
C THR A 336 -14.27 1.15 -24.34
N LEU A 337 -13.35 1.96 -23.79
CA LEU A 337 -13.48 3.42 -23.72
C LEU A 337 -13.49 4.07 -25.12
N PRO A 338 -12.58 3.71 -26.06
CA PRO A 338 -12.66 4.21 -27.44
C PRO A 338 -13.98 3.88 -28.14
N LEU A 339 -14.53 2.69 -27.88
CA LEU A 339 -15.80 2.24 -28.47
C LEU A 339 -17.04 2.82 -27.78
N LYS A 340 -16.88 3.48 -26.62
CA LYS A 340 -17.92 4.11 -25.77
C LYS A 340 -19.03 3.18 -25.29
N LYS A 341 -19.77 2.55 -26.22
CA LYS A 341 -20.89 1.65 -25.93
C LYS A 341 -20.47 0.46 -25.06
N PRO A 342 -19.39 -0.29 -25.35
CA PRO A 342 -18.96 -1.39 -24.48
C PRO A 342 -18.58 -0.90 -23.07
N PHE A 343 -17.96 0.28 -22.97
CA PHE A 343 -17.61 0.89 -21.68
C PHE A 343 -18.84 1.29 -20.86
N ILE A 344 -19.83 1.93 -21.49
CA ILE A 344 -21.08 2.28 -20.80
C ILE A 344 -21.81 1.01 -20.34
N MET A 345 -21.85 -0.02 -21.19
CA MET A 345 -22.47 -1.30 -20.84
C MET A 345 -21.76 -2.00 -19.68
N SER A 346 -20.43 -1.93 -19.59
CA SER A 346 -19.70 -2.51 -18.45
C SER A 346 -19.82 -1.70 -17.16
N CYS A 347 -20.13 -0.40 -17.24
CA CYS A 347 -20.49 0.38 -16.07
C CYS A 347 -21.90 0.03 -15.57
N ILE A 348 -22.83 -0.29 -16.47
CA ILE A 348 -24.21 -0.63 -16.09
C ILE A 348 -24.34 -2.06 -15.53
N ALA A 349 -23.56 -3.00 -16.08
CA ALA A 349 -23.59 -4.43 -15.74
C ALA A 349 -22.91 -4.72 -14.40
#